data_AF-A0A0F9KTU0-F1
#
_entry.id   AF-A0A0F9KTU0-F1
#
_cell.length_a   1.000
_cell.length_b   1.000
_cell.length_c   1.000
_cell.angle_alpha   90.00
_cell.angle_beta   90.00
_cell.angle_gamma   90.00
#
_symmetry.space_group_name_H-M   'P 1'
#
loop_
_entity.id
_entity.type
_entity.pdbx_description
1 polymer ?
#
loop_
_entity_poly.entity_id
_entity_poly.type
_entity_poly.pdbx_seq_one_letter_code
_entity_poly.pdbx_strand_id
1 'polypeptide(L)'
;MNRRMYIGVASTPAAATVDTAGEGGFYGFTVDIINAGSNTKISGGAEQNYVYQFVLYFRAVISKVSSEIRTAEVGKFYGLGIYDINKDLVVRTAQIGMDATGIQETALVASATLEPGVYYYAQTTDGTTGELRGTILGTASMTIMNEGSENRVGRAANDGVAGVLPATMGDITATVNRSPAVAFFKP
;
A
#
# COMPACT_ATOMS: atom_id res chain seq x y z
N MET A 1 57.31 -11.03 -15.61
CA MET A 1 56.34 -11.89 -14.88
C MET A 1 55.00 -11.17 -14.91
N ASN A 2 54.08 -11.56 -15.80
CA ASN A 2 52.83 -10.83 -15.98
C ASN A 2 51.75 -11.41 -15.05
N ARG A 3 51.47 -10.70 -13.94
CA ARG A 3 50.32 -11.02 -13.07
C ARG A 3 49.04 -10.59 -13.77
N ARG A 4 48.27 -11.54 -14.25
CA ARG A 4 46.88 -11.32 -14.69
C ARG A 4 46.01 -11.16 -13.45
N MET A 5 45.47 -9.95 -13.26
CA MET A 5 44.46 -9.65 -12.25
C MET A 5 43.12 -10.23 -12.73
N TYR A 6 42.60 -11.23 -12.04
CA TYR A 6 41.23 -11.70 -12.23
C TYR A 6 40.30 -10.78 -11.44
N ILE A 7 39.50 -9.99 -12.15
CA ILE A 7 38.37 -9.27 -11.55
C ILE A 7 37.23 -10.29 -11.45
N GLY A 8 36.97 -10.75 -10.23
CA GLY A 8 35.78 -11.55 -9.94
C GLY A 8 34.55 -10.68 -10.17
N VAL A 9 33.73 -11.06 -11.15
CA VAL A 9 32.41 -10.47 -11.33
C VAL A 9 31.60 -10.84 -10.09
N ALA A 10 31.30 -9.87 -9.22
CA ALA A 10 30.39 -10.10 -8.11
C ALA A 10 29.03 -10.48 -8.72
N SER A 11 28.63 -11.75 -8.57
CA SER A 11 27.28 -12.17 -8.92
C SER A 11 26.33 -11.40 -8.01
N THR A 12 25.47 -10.57 -8.59
CA THR A 12 24.39 -9.91 -7.84
C THR A 12 23.61 -11.03 -7.15
N PRO A 13 23.50 -11.04 -5.80
CA PRO A 13 22.76 -12.07 -5.12
C PRO A 13 21.34 -12.13 -5.69
N ALA A 14 20.89 -13.34 -6.05
CA ALA A 14 19.52 -13.53 -6.52
C ALA A 14 18.56 -13.00 -5.45
N ALA A 15 17.61 -12.15 -5.85
CA ALA A 15 16.59 -11.68 -4.92
C ALA A 15 15.85 -12.88 -4.33
N ALA A 16 15.61 -12.85 -3.02
CA ALA A 16 14.76 -13.85 -2.39
C ALA A 16 13.39 -13.82 -3.10
N THR A 17 12.96 -14.98 -3.61
CA THR A 17 11.68 -15.15 -4.28
C THR A 17 10.78 -15.97 -3.36
N VAL A 18 9.55 -15.49 -3.16
CA VAL A 18 8.48 -16.28 -2.58
C VAL A 18 7.51 -16.57 -3.73
N ASP A 19 7.72 -17.70 -4.40
CA ASP A 19 7.00 -18.10 -5.60
C ASP A 19 6.05 -19.29 -5.37
N THR A 20 5.96 -19.80 -4.13
CA THR A 20 4.98 -20.82 -3.78
C THR A 20 3.57 -20.23 -3.85
N ALA A 21 2.77 -20.72 -4.80
CA ALA A 21 1.39 -20.31 -4.97
C ALA A 21 0.59 -20.54 -3.67
N GLY A 22 -0.10 -19.49 -3.21
CA GLY A 22 -0.94 -19.54 -2.01
C GLY A 22 -0.20 -19.38 -0.67
N GLU A 23 1.12 -19.17 -0.68
CA GLU A 23 1.89 -18.94 0.54
C GLU A 23 2.45 -17.51 0.62
N GLY A 24 2.58 -17.01 1.85
CA GLY A 24 3.19 -15.71 2.13
C GLY A 24 2.25 -14.50 1.95
N GLY A 25 2.87 -13.33 1.96
CA GLY A 25 2.19 -12.04 1.85
C GLY A 25 2.91 -10.96 2.66
N PHE A 26 2.40 -9.74 2.61
CA PHE A 26 2.96 -8.60 3.33
C PHE A 26 1.87 -7.57 3.65
N TYR A 27 2.15 -6.67 4.59
CA TYR A 27 1.26 -5.55 4.87
C TYR A 27 1.54 -4.41 3.89
N GLY A 28 0.48 -3.78 3.36
CA GLY A 28 0.58 -2.82 2.27
C GLY A 28 1.67 -1.76 2.46
N PHE A 29 1.79 -1.18 3.66
CA PHE A 29 2.72 -0.08 3.94
C PHE A 29 4.04 -0.52 4.60
N THR A 30 4.25 -1.80 4.90
CA THR A 30 5.48 -2.33 5.51
C THR A 30 5.61 -3.85 5.38
N VAL A 31 6.84 -4.34 5.29
CA VAL A 31 7.14 -5.78 5.37
C VAL A 31 7.40 -6.26 6.80
N ASP A 32 7.41 -5.35 7.78
CA ASP A 32 7.67 -5.66 9.19
C ASP A 32 6.37 -5.89 9.98
N ILE A 33 6.49 -6.42 11.20
CA ILE A 33 5.38 -6.64 12.12
C ILE A 33 4.74 -5.29 12.47
N ILE A 34 3.41 -5.25 12.37
CA ILE A 34 2.62 -4.06 12.69
C ILE A 34 1.99 -4.19 14.07
N ASN A 35 2.01 -3.11 14.85
CA ASN A 35 1.19 -3.01 16.05
C ASN A 35 -0.19 -2.49 15.65
N ALA A 36 -1.10 -3.41 15.31
CA ALA A 36 -2.44 -3.07 14.86
C ALA A 36 -3.38 -2.84 16.07
N GLY A 37 -3.63 -1.57 16.42
CA GLY A 37 -4.36 -1.23 17.65
C GLY A 37 -5.45 -0.18 17.52
N SER A 38 -5.52 0.57 16.43
CA SER A 38 -6.45 1.71 16.27
C SER A 38 -7.44 1.51 15.12
N ASN A 39 -8.55 2.23 15.18
CA ASN A 39 -9.36 2.50 14.00
C ASN A 39 -8.70 3.66 13.24
N THR A 40 -8.64 3.58 11.91
CA THR A 40 -8.23 4.70 11.06
C THR A 40 -9.31 5.01 10.05
N LYS A 41 -9.57 6.30 9.86
CA LYS A 41 -10.34 6.74 8.70
C LYS A 41 -9.51 6.48 7.45
N ILE A 42 -10.15 5.90 6.44
CA ILE A 42 -9.52 5.55 5.17
C ILE A 42 -9.08 6.83 4.43
N SER A 43 -9.85 7.91 4.59
CA SER A 43 -9.57 9.21 4.00
C SER A 43 -9.89 10.36 4.97
N GLY A 44 -9.46 11.58 4.67
CA GLY A 44 -9.85 12.80 5.39
C GLY A 44 -11.18 13.39 4.91
N GLY A 45 -11.72 12.86 3.81
CA GLY A 45 -12.96 13.23 3.16
C GLY A 45 -13.23 12.28 2.00
N ALA A 46 -14.45 12.27 1.47
CA ALA A 46 -14.81 11.37 0.38
C ALA A 46 -13.82 11.50 -0.80
N GLU A 47 -13.48 10.35 -1.36
CA GLU A 47 -12.59 10.12 -2.50
C GLU A 47 -11.12 10.51 -2.33
N GLN A 48 -10.69 11.01 -1.18
CA GLN A 48 -9.28 11.37 -1.03
C GLN A 48 -8.38 10.12 -1.03
N ASN A 49 -7.42 10.12 -1.95
CA ASN A 49 -6.41 9.07 -2.08
C ASN A 49 -5.22 9.38 -1.17
N TYR A 50 -4.99 8.54 -0.16
CA TYR A 50 -3.82 8.63 0.72
C TYR A 50 -2.81 7.56 0.35
N VAL A 51 -1.54 7.98 0.28
CA VAL A 51 -0.43 7.13 -0.14
C VAL A 51 0.71 7.10 0.87
N TYR A 52 1.39 5.95 0.95
CA TYR A 52 2.48 5.68 1.87
C TYR A 52 3.60 4.93 1.16
N GLN A 53 4.76 5.57 0.99
CA GLN A 53 5.91 4.92 0.34
C GLN A 53 6.49 3.83 1.23
N PHE A 54 6.86 2.70 0.62
CA PHE A 54 7.58 1.61 1.26
C PHE A 54 8.56 0.96 0.28
N VAL A 55 9.44 0.11 0.80
CA VAL A 55 10.36 -0.71 0.00
C VAL A 55 9.96 -2.17 0.13
N LEU A 56 9.79 -2.84 -1.01
CA LEU A 56 9.58 -4.27 -1.10
C LEU A 56 10.93 -4.93 -1.42
N TYR A 57 11.40 -5.84 -0.56
CA TYR A 57 12.73 -6.45 -0.69
C TYR A 57 12.73 -7.83 -1.37
N PHE A 58 11.57 -8.34 -1.78
CA PHE A 58 11.39 -9.65 -2.40
C PHE A 58 10.35 -9.59 -3.52
N ARG A 59 10.39 -10.56 -4.43
CA ARG A 59 9.33 -10.70 -5.45
C ARG A 59 8.06 -11.24 -4.81
N ALA A 60 6.91 -10.64 -5.08
CA ALA A 60 5.62 -11.07 -4.57
C ALA A 60 4.58 -11.19 -5.70
N VAL A 61 3.86 -12.31 -5.75
CA VAL A 61 2.64 -12.44 -6.55
C VAL A 61 1.45 -12.14 -5.66
N ILE A 62 0.54 -11.30 -6.14
CA ILE A 62 -0.62 -10.84 -5.39
C ILE A 62 -1.85 -11.11 -6.23
N SER A 63 -2.86 -11.76 -5.65
CA SER A 63 -4.19 -11.90 -6.25
C SER A 63 -5.31 -11.48 -5.33
N LYS A 64 -5.01 -11.28 -4.03
CA LYS A 64 -6.00 -10.92 -3.01
C LYS A 64 -5.44 -9.91 -2.01
N VAL A 65 -6.37 -9.20 -1.38
CA VAL A 65 -6.09 -8.39 -0.19
C VAL A 65 -7.07 -8.75 0.93
N SER A 66 -6.60 -8.71 2.17
CA SER A 66 -7.44 -8.78 3.37
C SER A 66 -7.35 -7.47 4.15
N SER A 67 -8.49 -6.92 4.54
CA SER A 67 -8.64 -5.73 5.38
C SER A 67 -9.71 -5.98 6.44
N GLU A 68 -9.80 -5.17 7.49
CA GLU A 68 -10.89 -5.26 8.48
C GLU A 68 -11.64 -3.94 8.56
N ILE A 69 -12.95 -3.98 8.35
CA ILE A 69 -13.85 -2.87 8.60
C ILE A 69 -14.15 -2.82 10.10
N ARG A 70 -13.86 -1.68 10.73
CA ARG A 70 -14.11 -1.43 12.15
C ARG A 70 -15.37 -0.61 12.37
N THR A 71 -15.66 0.28 11.43
CA THR A 71 -16.88 1.10 11.39
C THR A 71 -17.46 1.01 9.98
N ALA A 72 -18.65 0.45 9.87
CA ALA A 72 -19.35 0.29 8.60
C ALA A 72 -20.02 1.62 8.15
N GLU A 73 -20.16 1.80 6.85
CA GLU A 73 -20.91 2.90 6.23
C GLU A 73 -21.68 2.33 5.02
N VAL A 74 -22.98 2.08 5.21
CA VAL A 74 -23.81 1.37 4.22
C VAL A 74 -23.91 2.15 2.90
N GLY A 75 -23.79 1.43 1.79
CA GLY A 75 -23.82 2.02 0.44
C GLY A 75 -22.56 2.81 0.09
N LYS A 76 -21.49 2.65 0.88
CA LYS A 76 -20.16 3.21 0.63
C LYS A 76 -19.16 2.11 0.34
N PHE A 77 -18.08 2.53 -0.28
CA PHE A 77 -17.06 1.68 -0.83
C PHE A 77 -15.68 2.24 -0.58
N TYR A 78 -14.70 1.34 -0.52
CA TYR A 78 -13.30 1.69 -0.41
C TYR A 78 -12.44 0.88 -1.37
N GLY A 79 -11.24 1.38 -1.57
CA GLY A 79 -10.25 0.82 -2.46
C GLY A 79 -8.88 0.79 -1.80
N LEU A 80 -8.15 -0.29 -2.05
CA LEU A 80 -6.79 -0.49 -1.60
C LEU A 80 -5.93 -0.86 -2.80
N GLY A 81 -4.67 -0.47 -2.80
CA GLY A 81 -3.82 -0.72 -3.95
C GLY A 81 -2.37 -0.34 -3.74
N ILE A 82 -1.59 -0.53 -4.80
CA ILE A 82 -0.15 -0.25 -4.83
C ILE A 82 0.16 0.49 -6.14
N TYR A 83 0.80 1.64 -6.02
CA TYR A 83 1.44 2.34 -7.14
C TYR A 83 2.92 2.01 -7.19
N ASP A 84 3.50 1.97 -8.38
CA ASP A 84 4.94 1.88 -8.57
C ASP A 84 5.64 3.23 -8.28
N ILE A 85 6.97 3.26 -8.41
CA ILE A 85 7.76 4.48 -8.22
C ILE A 85 7.46 5.57 -9.27
N ASN A 86 6.94 5.19 -10.44
CA ASN A 86 6.51 6.11 -11.49
C ASN A 86 5.09 6.65 -11.25
N LYS A 87 4.47 6.26 -10.13
CA LYS A 87 3.16 6.72 -9.68
C LYS A 87 2.00 6.09 -10.47
N ASP A 88 2.23 4.95 -11.13
CA ASP A 88 1.24 4.19 -11.89
C ASP A 88 0.66 3.02 -11.06
N LEU A 89 -0.65 2.82 -11.14
CA LEU A 89 -1.36 1.81 -10.34
C LEU A 89 -1.09 0.40 -10.85
N VAL A 90 -0.29 -0.37 -10.10
CA VAL A 90 0.12 -1.75 -10.44
C VAL A 90 -0.72 -2.83 -9.75
N VAL A 91 -1.28 -2.51 -8.57
CA VAL A 91 -2.20 -3.41 -7.84
C VAL A 91 -3.45 -2.64 -7.52
N ARG A 92 -4.61 -3.18 -7.89
CA ARG A 92 -5.90 -2.57 -7.58
C ARG A 92 -6.91 -3.61 -7.10
N THR A 93 -7.56 -3.30 -5.99
CA THR A 93 -8.81 -3.98 -5.64
C THR A 93 -9.91 -3.55 -6.60
N ALA A 94 -10.94 -4.39 -6.71
CA ALA A 94 -12.24 -3.88 -7.11
C ALA A 94 -12.78 -2.90 -6.04
N GLN A 95 -13.95 -2.34 -6.31
CA GLN A 95 -14.70 -1.59 -5.32
C GLN A 95 -15.11 -2.52 -4.17
N ILE A 96 -14.70 -2.23 -2.93
CA ILE A 96 -15.01 -3.06 -1.75
C ILE A 96 -16.14 -2.42 -0.96
N GLY A 97 -17.26 -3.12 -0.77
CA GLY A 97 -18.39 -2.65 0.01
C GLY A 97 -18.04 -2.46 1.49
N MET A 98 -18.58 -1.41 2.09
CA MET A 98 -18.36 -1.07 3.50
C MET A 98 -19.58 -1.31 4.40
N ASP A 99 -20.45 -2.22 3.99
CA ASP A 99 -21.78 -2.40 4.59
C ASP A 99 -21.78 -3.08 5.96
N ALA A 100 -20.72 -3.82 6.30
CA ALA A 100 -20.62 -4.56 7.55
C ALA A 100 -19.20 -4.56 8.12
N THR A 101 -19.10 -4.61 9.45
CA THR A 101 -17.82 -4.76 10.16
C THR A 101 -17.27 -6.19 10.01
N GLY A 102 -15.96 -6.33 10.21
CA GLY A 102 -15.26 -7.61 10.12
C GLY A 102 -14.24 -7.67 9.00
N ILE A 103 -13.60 -8.83 8.87
CA ILE A 103 -12.54 -9.06 7.88
C ILE A 103 -13.18 -9.21 6.50
N GLN A 104 -12.68 -8.41 5.56
CA GLN A 104 -13.00 -8.48 4.14
C GLN A 104 -11.83 -9.13 3.41
N GLU A 105 -12.10 -10.18 2.65
CA GLU A 105 -11.15 -10.75 1.69
C GLU A 105 -11.63 -10.40 0.29
N THR A 106 -10.82 -9.64 -0.45
CA THR A 106 -11.19 -9.14 -1.78
C THR A 106 -10.17 -9.61 -2.80
N ALA A 107 -10.66 -10.20 -3.89
CA ALA A 107 -9.83 -10.46 -5.06
C ALA A 107 -9.42 -9.16 -5.76
N LEU A 108 -8.22 -9.12 -6.31
CA LEU A 108 -7.79 -8.03 -7.19
C LEU A 108 -8.55 -8.10 -8.52
N VAL A 109 -8.59 -6.97 -9.23
CA VAL A 109 -9.13 -6.94 -10.61
C VAL A 109 -8.30 -7.82 -11.55
N ALA A 110 -7.00 -7.89 -11.31
CA ALA A 110 -6.06 -8.81 -11.95
C ALA A 110 -4.93 -9.13 -10.98
N SER A 111 -4.38 -10.36 -11.07
CA SER A 111 -3.17 -10.70 -10.33
C SER A 111 -1.99 -9.85 -10.82
N ALA A 112 -1.11 -9.47 -9.90
CA ALA A 112 0.08 -8.67 -10.20
C ALA A 112 1.32 -9.32 -9.59
N THR A 113 2.44 -9.22 -10.31
CA THR A 113 3.76 -9.59 -9.78
C THR A 113 4.53 -8.32 -9.49
N LEU A 114 4.92 -8.12 -8.23
CA LEU A 114 5.79 -7.03 -7.82
C LEU A 114 7.23 -7.54 -7.72
N GLU A 115 8.14 -6.80 -8.32
CA GLU A 115 9.58 -7.01 -8.17
C GLU A 115 10.09 -6.28 -6.92
N PRO A 116 11.29 -6.63 -6.40
CA PRO A 116 11.91 -5.81 -5.37
C PRO A 116 12.08 -4.36 -5.83
N GLY A 117 11.64 -3.38 -5.03
CA GLY A 117 11.62 -1.99 -5.43
C GLY A 117 10.90 -1.05 -4.46
N VAL A 118 10.79 0.21 -4.86
CA VAL A 118 10.06 1.24 -4.13
C VAL A 118 8.64 1.34 -4.68
N TYR A 119 7.66 1.36 -3.78
CA TYR A 119 6.24 1.38 -4.09
C TYR A 119 5.50 2.33 -3.16
N TYR A 120 4.24 2.62 -3.49
CA TYR A 120 3.33 3.37 -2.64
C TYR A 120 2.09 2.56 -2.36
N TYR A 121 1.83 2.26 -1.09
CA TYR A 121 0.54 1.75 -0.65
C TYR A 121 -0.49 2.86 -0.71
N ALA A 122 -1.68 2.55 -1.21
CA ALA A 122 -2.75 3.52 -1.38
C ALA A 122 -4.08 3.05 -0.80
N GLN A 123 -4.85 4.03 -0.32
CA GLN A 123 -6.19 3.83 0.20
C GLN A 123 -7.12 4.99 -0.19
N THR A 124 -8.38 4.68 -0.51
CA THR A 124 -9.42 5.67 -0.77
C THR A 124 -10.79 5.14 -0.32
N THR A 125 -11.76 6.02 -0.12
CA THR A 125 -13.17 5.69 0.19
C THR A 125 -14.11 6.77 -0.33
N ASP A 126 -15.30 6.41 -0.78
CA ASP A 126 -16.36 7.37 -1.15
C ASP A 126 -17.25 7.80 0.03
N GLY A 127 -16.94 7.29 1.22
CA GLY A 127 -17.54 7.62 2.51
C GLY A 127 -16.75 8.66 3.30
N THR A 128 -17.25 9.00 4.48
CA THR A 128 -16.59 9.95 5.41
C THR A 128 -16.56 9.47 6.87
N THR A 129 -17.33 8.43 7.16
CA THR A 129 -17.57 7.85 8.49
C THR A 129 -16.91 6.49 8.64
N GLY A 130 -16.84 5.72 7.55
CA GLY A 130 -16.26 4.40 7.51
C GLY A 130 -14.80 4.34 7.95
N GLU A 131 -14.48 3.31 8.73
CA GLU A 131 -13.14 3.12 9.29
C GLU A 131 -12.66 1.68 9.07
N LEU A 132 -11.38 1.56 8.72
CA LEU A 132 -10.69 0.27 8.71
C LEU A 132 -9.82 0.14 9.95
N ARG A 133 -9.36 -1.07 10.21
CA ARG A 133 -8.26 -1.28 11.15
C ARG A 133 -7.06 -0.50 10.63
N GLY A 134 -6.50 0.37 11.46
CA GLY A 134 -5.31 1.14 11.18
C GLY A 134 -4.09 0.60 11.92
N THR A 135 -2.93 0.93 11.40
CA THR A 135 -1.71 0.95 12.22
C THR A 135 -1.61 2.29 12.94
N ILE A 136 -0.74 2.38 13.94
CA ILE A 136 -0.34 3.68 14.50
C ILE A 136 1.00 4.06 13.88
N LEU A 137 0.96 4.93 12.88
CA LEU A 137 2.16 5.60 12.39
C LEU A 137 2.25 6.95 13.09
N GLY A 138 3.30 7.17 13.87
CA GLY A 138 3.44 8.40 14.64
C GLY A 138 3.64 9.61 13.73
N THR A 139 3.06 10.77 14.11
CA THR A 139 3.24 12.04 13.39
C THR A 139 4.72 12.35 13.16
N ALA A 140 5.57 12.14 14.18
CA ALA A 140 7.01 12.35 14.08
C ALA A 140 7.66 11.50 12.97
N SER A 141 7.28 10.21 12.86
CA SER A 141 7.78 9.32 11.82
C SER A 141 7.38 9.81 10.42
N MET A 142 6.13 10.23 10.24
CA MET A 142 5.67 10.78 8.96
C MET A 142 6.32 12.13 8.64
N THR A 143 6.58 12.97 9.63
CA THR A 143 7.33 14.22 9.46
C THR A 143 8.75 13.93 8.96
N ILE A 144 9.42 12.92 9.54
CA ILE A 144 10.74 12.48 9.08
C ILE A 144 10.67 11.93 7.65
N MET A 145 9.65 11.13 7.33
CA MET A 145 9.47 10.61 5.97
C MET A 145 9.24 11.70 4.91
N ASN A 146 8.65 12.83 5.30
CA ASN A 146 8.39 13.98 4.43
C ASN A 146 9.43 15.10 4.60
N GLU A 147 10.57 14.83 5.24
CA GLU A 147 11.62 15.83 5.41
C GLU A 147 12.24 16.22 4.06
N GLY A 148 12.50 17.52 3.87
CA GLY A 148 13.04 18.06 2.62
C GLY A 148 11.96 18.36 1.58
N SER A 149 12.26 18.09 0.31
CA SER A 149 11.37 18.36 -0.83
C SER A 149 10.62 17.12 -1.35
N GLU A 150 10.87 15.94 -0.76
CA GLU A 150 10.29 14.68 -1.21
C GLU A 150 9.16 14.23 -0.27
N ASN A 151 7.92 14.43 -0.70
CA ASN A 151 6.77 13.94 0.05
C ASN A 151 6.60 12.43 -0.20
N ARG A 152 6.85 11.60 0.82
CA ARG A 152 6.77 10.13 0.77
C ARG A 152 5.45 9.59 1.30
N VAL A 153 4.76 10.36 2.14
CA VAL A 153 3.44 10.02 2.67
C VAL A 153 2.51 11.22 2.60
N GLY A 154 1.25 11.01 2.25
CA GLY A 154 0.28 12.10 2.25
C GLY A 154 -0.90 11.88 1.32
N ARG A 155 -1.55 12.98 0.95
CA ARG A 155 -2.66 12.97 0.00
C ARG A 155 -2.10 13.09 -1.41
N ALA A 156 -2.49 12.17 -2.28
CA ALA A 156 -2.20 12.24 -3.70
C ALA A 156 -3.10 13.28 -4.41
N ALA A 157 -2.60 13.88 -5.48
CA ALA A 157 -3.31 14.92 -6.23
C ALA A 157 -4.55 14.38 -6.94
N ASN A 158 -4.48 13.14 -7.43
CA ASN A 158 -5.61 12.48 -8.05
C ASN A 158 -6.44 11.77 -6.97
N ASP A 159 -7.69 12.21 -6.84
CA ASP A 159 -8.69 11.58 -5.99
C ASP A 159 -9.23 10.29 -6.65
N GLY A 160 -9.78 9.40 -5.83
CA GLY A 160 -10.56 8.25 -6.29
C GLY A 160 -11.92 8.64 -6.85
N VAL A 161 -12.66 7.63 -7.30
CA VAL A 161 -14.07 7.79 -7.70
C VAL A 161 -14.83 6.54 -7.26
N ALA A 162 -15.90 6.72 -6.49
CA ALA A 162 -16.72 5.65 -5.93
C ALA A 162 -15.88 4.62 -5.15
N GLY A 163 -14.85 5.06 -4.43
CA GLY A 163 -13.96 4.16 -3.68
C GLY A 163 -13.00 3.36 -4.57
N VAL A 164 -12.87 3.70 -5.86
CA VAL A 164 -11.88 3.13 -6.76
C VAL A 164 -10.66 4.05 -6.84
N LEU A 165 -9.46 3.47 -6.76
CA LEU A 165 -8.21 4.21 -6.89
C LEU A 165 -7.99 4.72 -8.34
N PRO A 166 -7.46 5.95 -8.52
CA PRO A 166 -7.16 6.47 -9.84
C PRO A 166 -5.99 5.73 -10.49
N ALA A 167 -5.92 5.73 -11.82
CA ALA A 167 -4.86 5.04 -12.56
C ALA A 167 -3.44 5.57 -12.24
N THR A 168 -3.33 6.84 -11.90
CA THR A 168 -2.08 7.48 -11.44
C THR A 168 -2.37 8.31 -10.20
N MET A 169 -1.39 8.47 -9.30
CA MET A 169 -1.59 9.24 -8.06
C MET A 169 -1.32 10.74 -8.22
N GLY A 170 -0.51 11.16 -9.20
CA GLY A 170 -0.09 12.57 -9.33
C GLY A 170 0.90 12.99 -8.22
N ASP A 171 0.96 14.28 -7.90
CA ASP A 171 1.85 14.76 -6.84
C ASP A 171 1.31 14.49 -5.44
N ILE A 172 2.23 14.32 -4.47
CA ILE A 172 1.87 14.04 -3.08
C ILE A 172 1.95 15.35 -2.31
N THR A 173 0.87 15.73 -1.66
CA THR A 173 0.85 16.77 -0.63
C THR A 173 1.09 16.12 0.73
N ALA A 174 2.19 16.47 1.39
CA ALA A 174 2.56 15.92 2.70
C ALA A 174 1.38 15.97 3.69
N THR A 175 1.12 14.85 4.37
CA THR A 175 0.14 14.79 5.46
C THR A 175 0.68 13.85 6.53
N VAL A 176 0.65 14.29 7.79
CA VAL A 176 1.29 13.58 8.92
C VAL A 176 0.29 13.16 10.01
N ASN A 177 -1.01 13.34 9.78
CA ASN A 177 -2.06 13.04 10.75
C ASN A 177 -3.03 11.95 10.24
N ARG A 178 -2.58 11.13 9.28
CA ARG A 178 -3.38 10.03 8.73
C ARG A 178 -2.57 8.74 8.78
N SER A 179 -3.06 7.77 9.53
CA SER A 179 -2.44 6.45 9.59
C SER A 179 -2.95 5.53 8.47
N PRO A 180 -2.07 4.67 7.91
CA PRO A 180 -2.49 3.72 6.90
C PRO A 180 -3.41 2.65 7.50
N ALA A 181 -4.38 2.23 6.69
CA ALA A 181 -5.19 1.06 6.94
C ALA A 181 -4.32 -0.20 6.84
N VAL A 182 -4.61 -1.17 7.68
CA VAL A 182 -4.00 -2.50 7.64
C VAL A 182 -4.63 -3.28 6.49
N ALA A 183 -3.81 -3.58 5.49
CA ALA A 183 -4.15 -4.39 4.33
C ALA A 183 -3.08 -5.46 4.15
N PHE A 184 -3.46 -6.73 4.14
CA PHE A 184 -2.55 -7.85 3.91
C PHE A 184 -2.70 -8.34 2.47
N PHE A 185 -1.65 -8.16 1.68
CA PHE A 185 -1.57 -8.57 0.28
C PHE A 185 -1.00 -9.98 0.19
N LYS A 186 -1.68 -10.86 -0.56
CA LYS A 186 -1.34 -12.29 -0.65
C LYS A 186 -1.65 -12.88 -2.03
N PRO A 187 -1.04 -14.03 -2.38
CA PRO A 187 -1.30 -14.72 -3.64
C PRO A 187 -2.74 -15.19 -3.80
#